data_AF-A0A0G0NNA2-F1
#
_entry.id   AF-A0A0G0NNA2-F1
#
_cell.length_a   1.000
_cell.length_b   1.000
_cell.length_c   1.000
_cell.angle_alpha   90.00
_cell.angle_beta   90.00
_cell.angle_gamma   90.00
#
_symmetry.space_group_name_H-M   'P 1'
#
loop_
_entity.id
_entity.type
_entity.pdbx_description
1 polymer ?
#
loop_
_entity_poly.entity_id
_entity_poly.type
_entity_poly.pdbx_seq_one_letter_code
_entity_poly.pdbx_strand_id
1 'polypeptide(L)'
;MRQGGGAGLIKGLGASKDMTEAMAKGWFAKEGIKMAYQTFRAPERRKKLGEKEQQLEDLNTDMDSKSYASELSTIRELNKLEEKKKAGNATDEEKKRISNLKVDLNSKLGGMGEVTRISREVKKGDEDIAKKTKEIIDFKENSPIRTPYTFEANMGRKKSVREAMSKIGDNDNSDDLVDMWRHAKAVNDKELAAAVFLAAAKNGHSNEIIQAEKGISDKHGFKGKVYDTNQDGLNAFVNEQLIGELGMAEQEAFDYQSQFSSICKNVGHFMFAESVSSKNGMLSQKTAEEQEAHARSEARKIDVEKYTRDRNRFGYGYEVDDGAGNRKFKFSRIGLAAVTENASMIELEIGKERKEIYSSNREINLFCKR
;
A
#
# COMPACT_ATOMS: atom_id res chain seq x y z
N MET A 1 1.73 -5.17 52.21
CA MET A 1 0.46 -5.14 51.46
C MET A 1 0.77 -5.41 49.99
N ARG A 2 0.03 -6.34 49.36
CA ARG A 2 0.22 -6.79 47.97
C ARG A 2 0.01 -5.64 46.97
N GLN A 3 1.08 -5.13 46.36
CA GLN A 3 1.01 -4.30 45.14
C GLN A 3 0.85 -5.23 43.92
N GLY A 4 -0.35 -5.80 43.75
CA GLY A 4 -0.68 -6.73 42.66
C GLY A 4 -1.73 -6.22 41.68
N GLY A 5 -2.11 -4.94 41.72
CA GLY A 5 -3.37 -4.48 41.11
C GLY A 5 -3.31 -3.81 39.73
N GLY A 6 -2.17 -3.27 39.29
CA GLY A 6 -2.09 -2.49 38.04
C GLY A 6 -1.23 -3.13 36.95
N ALA A 7 -0.03 -3.58 37.31
CA ALA A 7 0.94 -4.12 36.36
C ALA A 7 0.52 -5.47 35.76
N GLY A 8 -0.29 -6.26 36.48
CA GLY A 8 -0.82 -7.54 35.99
C GLY A 8 -1.90 -7.39 34.92
N LEU A 9 -2.74 -6.35 35.03
CA LEU A 9 -3.77 -6.04 34.04
C LEU A 9 -3.17 -5.51 32.73
N ILE A 10 -2.08 -4.74 32.81
CA ILE A 10 -1.43 -4.11 31.64
C ILE A 10 -0.62 -5.13 30.83
N LYS A 11 0.00 -6.12 31.48
CA LYS A 11 0.67 -7.24 30.80
C LYS A 11 -0.30 -8.14 30.01
N GLY A 12 -1.54 -8.28 30.47
CA GLY A 12 -2.59 -9.04 29.76
C GLY A 12 -3.15 -8.33 28.52
N LEU A 13 -2.80 -7.06 28.29
CA LEU A 13 -3.34 -6.20 27.22
C LEU A 13 -2.36 -5.92 26.08
N GLY A 14 -1.23 -6.64 26.01
CA GLY A 14 -0.26 -6.52 24.91
C GLY A 14 0.64 -5.28 24.95
N ALA A 15 0.71 -4.57 26.08
CA ALA A 15 1.66 -3.47 26.27
C ALA A 15 3.10 -3.99 26.45
N SER A 16 4.07 -3.40 25.73
CA SER A 16 5.48 -3.77 25.87
C SER A 16 6.02 -3.46 27.27
N LYS A 17 7.10 -4.15 27.65
CA LYS A 17 7.80 -4.00 28.93
C LYS A 17 8.19 -2.53 29.19
N ASP A 18 8.52 -1.80 28.14
CA ASP A 18 8.93 -0.39 28.19
C ASP A 18 7.76 0.58 28.37
N MET A 19 6.56 0.24 27.87
CA MET A 19 5.34 1.02 28.12
C MET A 19 4.94 0.97 29.61
N THR A 20 5.25 -0.16 30.24
CA THR A 20 5.02 -0.39 31.68
C THR A 20 6.03 0.39 32.52
N GLU A 21 7.30 0.47 32.10
CA GLU A 21 8.32 1.31 32.75
C GLU A 21 8.07 2.82 32.56
N ALA A 22 7.63 3.25 31.38
CA ALA A 22 7.29 4.64 31.09
C ALA A 22 6.08 5.12 31.92
N MET A 23 5.09 4.25 32.15
CA MET A 23 3.97 4.52 33.06
C MET A 23 4.39 4.50 34.54
N ALA A 24 5.30 3.60 34.93
CA ALA A 24 5.80 3.48 36.31
C ALA A 24 6.66 4.68 36.75
N LYS A 25 7.32 5.37 35.81
CA LYS A 25 8.12 6.58 36.09
C LYS A 25 7.32 7.88 36.17
N GLY A 26 5.98 7.82 36.13
CA GLY A 26 5.10 8.94 36.51
C GLY A 26 5.08 10.16 35.57
N TRP A 27 5.84 10.17 34.48
CA TRP A 27 6.07 11.39 33.69
C TRP A 27 4.86 11.80 32.82
N PHE A 28 3.90 10.90 32.56
CA PHE A 28 2.70 11.21 31.77
C PHE A 28 1.48 10.36 32.18
N ALA A 29 1.06 10.41 33.45
CA ALA A 29 -0.04 9.56 33.95
C ALA A 29 -1.39 9.78 33.24
N LYS A 30 -1.73 11.00 32.80
CA LYS A 30 -2.99 11.28 32.07
C LYS A 30 -2.88 11.10 30.56
N GLU A 31 -1.82 11.61 29.96
CA GLU A 31 -1.56 11.52 28.51
C GLU A 31 -1.25 10.07 28.10
N GLY A 32 -0.44 9.34 28.88
CA GLY A 32 -0.09 7.94 28.63
C GLY A 32 -1.28 6.97 28.74
N ILE A 33 -2.20 7.19 29.69
CA ILE A 33 -3.44 6.39 29.80
C ILE A 33 -4.38 6.68 28.63
N LYS A 34 -4.55 7.95 28.26
CA LYS A 34 -5.35 8.36 27.10
C LYS A 34 -4.80 7.77 25.80
N MET A 35 -3.49 7.76 25.63
CA MET A 35 -2.82 7.15 24.48
C MET A 35 -2.89 5.62 24.48
N ALA A 36 -2.67 4.95 25.61
CA ALA A 36 -2.83 3.50 25.72
C ALA A 36 -4.28 3.07 25.41
N TYR A 37 -5.26 3.85 25.87
CA TYR A 37 -6.67 3.64 25.56
C TYR A 37 -7.00 3.84 24.07
N GLN A 38 -6.39 4.85 23.42
CA GLN A 38 -6.50 5.07 21.98
C GLN A 38 -5.88 3.92 21.18
N THR A 39 -4.70 3.43 21.59
CA THR A 39 -4.03 2.27 20.98
C THR A 39 -4.85 1.00 21.13
N PHE A 40 -5.44 0.77 22.31
CA PHE A 40 -6.27 -0.42 22.56
C PHE A 40 -7.57 -0.43 21.75
N ARG A 41 -8.19 0.74 21.54
CA ARG A 41 -9.41 0.87 20.73
C ARG A 41 -9.13 1.02 19.23
N ALA A 42 -7.88 1.19 18.82
CA ALA A 42 -7.52 1.39 17.42
C ALA A 42 -7.93 0.21 16.53
N PRO A 43 -7.73 -1.08 16.90
CA PRO A 43 -8.17 -2.21 16.08
C PRO A 43 -9.68 -2.24 15.83
N GLU A 44 -10.50 -2.03 16.87
CA GLU A 44 -11.95 -1.97 16.72
C GLU A 44 -12.40 -0.79 15.85
N ARG A 45 -11.74 0.37 16.01
CA ARG A 45 -12.02 1.56 15.19
C ARG A 45 -11.60 1.36 13.74
N ARG A 46 -10.48 0.67 13.48
CA ARG A 46 -10.02 0.29 12.13
C ARG A 46 -11.00 -0.66 11.47
N LYS A 47 -11.48 -1.68 12.20
CA LYS A 47 -12.50 -2.59 11.70
C LYS A 47 -13.76 -1.83 11.27
N LYS A 48 -14.23 -0.90 12.11
CA LYS A 48 -15.38 -0.03 11.80
C LYS A 48 -15.14 0.90 10.61
N LEU A 49 -13.92 1.42 10.45
CA LEU A 49 -13.59 2.22 9.27
C LEU A 49 -13.60 1.36 8.00
N GLY A 50 -12.97 0.19 8.04
CA GLY A 50 -12.96 -0.75 6.91
C GLY A 50 -14.36 -1.21 6.52
N GLU A 51 -15.22 -1.50 7.50
CA GLU A 51 -16.65 -1.80 7.25
C GLU A 51 -17.38 -0.63 6.56
N LYS A 52 -17.06 0.62 6.91
CA LYS A 52 -17.64 1.82 6.28
C LYS A 52 -17.10 2.05 4.87
N GLU A 53 -15.80 1.83 4.66
CA GLU A 53 -15.16 1.96 3.35
C GLU A 53 -15.66 0.87 2.39
N GLN A 54 -15.82 -0.37 2.86
CA GLN A 54 -16.45 -1.44 2.09
C GLN A 54 -17.90 -1.10 1.72
N GLN A 55 -18.70 -0.60 2.66
CA GLN A 55 -20.07 -0.14 2.37
C GLN A 55 -20.11 0.95 1.29
N LEU A 56 -19.13 1.85 1.27
CA LEU A 56 -19.03 2.89 0.24
C LEU A 56 -18.67 2.28 -1.12
N GLU A 57 -17.77 1.31 -1.15
CA GLU A 57 -17.37 0.60 -2.36
C GLU A 57 -18.53 -0.23 -2.94
N ASP A 58 -19.28 -0.93 -2.09
CA ASP A 58 -20.47 -1.70 -2.46
C ASP A 58 -21.55 -0.79 -3.08
N LEU A 59 -21.76 0.41 -2.50
CA LEU A 59 -22.70 1.40 -3.04
C LEU A 59 -22.27 1.93 -4.41
N ASN A 60 -20.97 2.20 -4.62
CA ASN A 60 -20.47 2.63 -5.92
C ASN A 60 -20.59 1.50 -6.95
N THR A 61 -20.28 0.27 -6.56
CA THR A 61 -20.37 -0.90 -7.44
C THR A 61 -21.81 -1.24 -7.82
N ASP A 62 -22.77 -1.14 -6.89
CA ASP A 62 -24.19 -1.31 -7.20
C ASP A 62 -24.64 -0.30 -8.26
N MET A 63 -24.21 0.96 -8.15
CA MET A 63 -24.50 2.01 -9.12
C MET A 63 -23.88 1.72 -10.50
N ASP A 64 -22.61 1.33 -10.53
CA ASP A 64 -21.88 1.04 -11.76
C ASP A 64 -22.34 -0.27 -12.43
N SER A 65 -23.02 -1.15 -11.69
CA SER A 65 -23.60 -2.40 -12.20
C SER A 65 -25.01 -2.26 -12.78
N LYS A 66 -25.66 -1.09 -12.62
CA LYS A 66 -27.02 -0.88 -13.13
C LYS A 66 -27.04 -0.90 -14.66
N SER A 67 -28.18 -1.31 -15.23
CA SER A 67 -28.38 -1.35 -16.68
C SER A 67 -28.22 0.00 -17.39
N TYR A 68 -28.27 1.11 -16.64
CA TYR A 68 -28.14 2.49 -17.12
C TYR A 68 -26.78 3.12 -16.76
N ALA A 69 -25.78 2.30 -16.41
CA ALA A 69 -24.46 2.76 -15.97
C ALA A 69 -23.77 3.69 -17.00
N SER A 70 -23.91 3.39 -18.29
CA SER A 70 -23.37 4.21 -19.39
C SER A 70 -23.97 5.63 -19.44
N GLU A 71 -25.18 5.80 -18.91
CA GLU A 71 -25.92 7.05 -18.92
C GLU A 71 -25.80 7.83 -17.60
N LEU A 72 -25.13 7.29 -16.58
CA LEU A 72 -25.02 7.91 -15.25
C LEU A 72 -24.50 9.36 -15.29
N SER A 73 -23.49 9.63 -16.12
CA SER A 73 -22.94 10.98 -16.28
C SER A 73 -23.99 11.98 -16.79
N THR A 74 -24.80 11.54 -17.75
CA THR A 74 -25.86 12.34 -18.39
C THR A 74 -27.05 12.52 -17.44
N ILE A 75 -27.39 11.49 -16.66
CA ILE A 75 -28.45 11.55 -15.63
C ILE A 75 -28.04 12.48 -14.48
N ARG A 76 -26.78 12.44 -14.05
CA ARG A 76 -26.23 13.35 -13.03
C ARG A 76 -26.23 14.80 -13.50
N GLU A 77 -25.83 15.06 -14.76
CA GLU A 77 -25.91 16.38 -15.38
C GLU A 77 -27.37 16.88 -15.39
N LEU A 78 -28.31 16.04 -15.83
CA LEU A 78 -29.73 16.37 -15.84
C LEU A 78 -30.23 16.74 -14.43
N ASN A 79 -29.94 15.91 -13.42
CA ASN A 79 -30.36 16.13 -12.03
C ASN A 79 -29.84 17.49 -11.50
N LYS A 80 -28.56 17.79 -11.73
CA LYS A 80 -27.94 19.05 -11.31
C LYS A 80 -28.59 20.27 -11.95
N LEU A 81 -28.89 20.20 -13.26
CA LEU A 81 -29.56 21.28 -13.97
C LEU A 81 -31.03 21.43 -13.55
N GLU A 82 -31.73 20.32 -13.28
CA GLU A 82 -33.09 20.37 -12.75
C GLU A 82 -33.16 21.00 -11.36
N GLU A 83 -32.18 20.76 -10.50
CA GLU A 83 -32.10 21.42 -9.19
C GLU A 83 -31.86 22.93 -9.33
N LYS A 84 -30.93 23.35 -10.20
CA LYS A 84 -30.74 24.78 -10.51
C LYS A 84 -32.03 25.41 -11.03
N LYS A 85 -32.78 24.70 -11.88
CA LYS A 85 -34.06 25.15 -12.41
C LYS A 85 -35.10 25.29 -11.29
N LYS A 86 -35.20 24.32 -10.38
CA LYS A 86 -36.08 24.38 -9.21
C LYS A 86 -35.71 25.53 -8.25
N ALA A 87 -34.42 25.82 -8.12
CA ALA A 87 -33.90 26.93 -7.31
C ALA A 87 -34.06 28.31 -7.98
N GLY A 88 -34.60 28.39 -9.21
CA GLY A 88 -34.79 29.64 -9.94
C GLY A 88 -33.54 30.22 -10.60
N ASN A 89 -32.41 29.49 -10.55
CA ASN A 89 -31.09 29.97 -10.98
C ASN A 89 -30.66 29.47 -12.37
N ALA A 90 -31.54 28.76 -13.09
CA ALA A 90 -31.20 28.20 -14.40
C ALA A 90 -31.31 29.24 -15.52
N THR A 91 -30.27 29.34 -16.35
CA THR A 91 -30.28 30.16 -17.57
C THR A 91 -31.20 29.56 -18.64
N ASP A 92 -31.55 30.32 -19.67
CA ASP A 92 -32.37 29.80 -20.77
C ASP A 92 -31.63 28.74 -21.61
N GLU A 93 -30.30 28.84 -21.70
CA GLU A 93 -29.44 27.81 -22.29
C GLU A 93 -29.49 26.52 -21.47
N GLU A 94 -29.40 26.61 -20.13
CA GLU A 94 -29.52 25.46 -19.24
C GLU A 94 -30.92 24.83 -19.32
N LYS A 95 -31.99 25.64 -19.45
CA LYS A 95 -33.37 25.12 -19.66
C LYS A 95 -33.49 24.37 -20.99
N LYS A 96 -32.89 24.87 -22.07
CA LYS A 96 -32.81 24.15 -23.37
C LYS A 96 -32.00 22.87 -23.23
N ARG A 97 -30.87 22.92 -22.51
CA ARG A 97 -30.01 21.75 -22.24
C ARG A 97 -30.76 20.65 -21.49
N ILE A 98 -31.55 20.99 -20.45
CA ILE A 98 -32.43 20.05 -19.75
C ILE A 98 -33.38 19.36 -20.73
N SER A 99 -34.00 20.12 -21.64
CA SER A 99 -34.91 19.55 -22.64
C SER A 99 -34.20 18.54 -23.55
N ASN A 100 -33.01 18.89 -24.05
CA ASN A 100 -32.23 18.01 -24.92
C ASN A 100 -31.78 16.73 -24.21
N LEU A 101 -31.31 16.85 -22.96
CA LEU A 101 -30.91 15.70 -22.14
C LEU A 101 -32.08 14.75 -21.87
N LYS A 102 -33.29 15.29 -21.62
CA LYS A 102 -34.50 14.46 -21.45
C LYS A 102 -34.86 13.69 -22.71
N VAL A 103 -34.75 14.32 -23.88
CA VAL A 103 -35.04 13.67 -25.16
C VAL A 103 -34.02 12.56 -25.44
N ASP A 104 -32.74 12.82 -25.21
CA ASP A 104 -31.66 11.82 -25.39
C ASP A 104 -31.79 10.64 -24.42
N LEU A 105 -32.08 10.90 -23.14
CA LEU A 105 -32.30 9.84 -22.17
C LEU A 105 -33.59 9.06 -22.45
N ASN A 106 -34.63 9.71 -22.96
CA ASN A 106 -35.88 9.06 -23.32
C ASN A 106 -35.71 8.04 -24.44
N SER A 107 -34.86 8.33 -25.44
CA SER A 107 -34.58 7.38 -26.53
C SER A 107 -33.72 6.20 -26.07
N LYS A 108 -32.81 6.42 -25.11
CA LYS A 108 -31.89 5.38 -24.59
C LYS A 108 -32.50 4.49 -23.50
N LEU A 109 -33.35 5.06 -22.65
CA LEU A 109 -33.88 4.38 -21.46
C LEU A 109 -35.32 3.89 -21.63
N GLY A 110 -35.89 3.94 -22.84
CA GLY A 110 -37.18 3.30 -23.13
C GLY A 110 -38.42 4.04 -22.64
N GLY A 111 -38.32 5.33 -22.33
CA GLY A 111 -39.48 6.18 -22.04
C GLY A 111 -39.29 7.19 -20.91
N MET A 112 -40.10 8.25 -20.93
CA MET A 112 -40.00 9.38 -19.99
C MET A 112 -40.34 8.96 -18.55
N GLY A 113 -41.19 7.94 -18.39
CA GLY A 113 -41.48 7.31 -17.10
C GLY A 113 -40.24 6.63 -16.51
N GLU A 114 -39.47 5.94 -17.35
CA GLU A 114 -38.23 5.26 -16.96
C GLU A 114 -37.13 6.26 -16.59
N VAL A 115 -36.96 7.31 -17.40
CA VAL A 115 -36.02 8.42 -17.13
C VAL A 115 -36.31 9.05 -15.76
N THR A 116 -37.59 9.27 -15.43
CA THR A 116 -38.00 9.87 -14.15
C THR A 116 -37.79 8.92 -12.97
N ARG A 117 -37.90 7.60 -13.19
CA ARG A 117 -37.62 6.56 -12.18
C ARG A 117 -36.13 6.50 -11.90
N ILE A 118 -35.32 6.33 -12.95
CA ILE A 118 -33.86 6.22 -12.87
C ILE A 118 -33.24 7.51 -12.31
N SER A 119 -33.70 8.68 -12.74
CA SER A 119 -33.24 9.97 -12.20
C SER A 119 -33.40 10.07 -10.68
N ARG A 120 -34.52 9.58 -10.13
CA ARG A 120 -34.75 9.51 -8.67
C ARG A 120 -33.85 8.49 -7.99
N GLU A 121 -33.64 7.33 -8.61
CA GLU A 121 -32.77 6.27 -8.11
C GLU A 121 -31.32 6.74 -8.02
N VAL A 122 -30.80 7.35 -9.09
CA VAL A 122 -29.45 7.95 -9.14
C VAL A 122 -29.29 9.05 -8.10
N LYS A 123 -30.29 9.93 -7.97
CA LYS A 123 -30.26 10.99 -6.97
C LYS A 123 -30.14 10.43 -5.55
N LYS A 124 -30.95 9.40 -5.23
CA LYS A 124 -30.90 8.74 -3.93
C LYS A 124 -29.55 8.04 -3.71
N GLY A 125 -29.03 7.34 -4.73
CA GLY A 125 -27.72 6.69 -4.67
C GLY A 125 -26.60 7.69 -4.40
N ASP A 126 -26.58 8.83 -5.10
CA ASP A 126 -25.60 9.89 -4.90
C ASP A 126 -25.72 10.52 -3.50
N GLU A 127 -26.93 10.69 -2.97
CA GLU A 127 -27.17 11.15 -1.58
C GLU A 127 -26.63 10.16 -0.55
N ASP A 128 -26.85 8.86 -0.74
CA ASP A 128 -26.36 7.80 0.14
C ASP A 128 -24.82 7.70 0.11
N ILE A 129 -24.21 7.81 -1.08
CA ILE A 129 -22.75 7.89 -1.27
C ILE A 129 -22.18 9.12 -0.57
N ALA A 130 -22.80 10.30 -0.76
CA ALA A 130 -22.34 11.55 -0.13
C ALA A 130 -22.43 11.47 1.39
N LYS A 131 -23.52 10.90 1.93
CA LYS A 131 -23.70 10.68 3.36
C LYS A 131 -22.64 9.74 3.92
N LYS A 132 -22.36 8.61 3.25
CA LYS A 132 -21.33 7.65 3.69
C LYS A 132 -19.93 8.23 3.60
N THR A 133 -19.64 8.97 2.55
CA THR A 133 -18.38 9.72 2.40
C THR A 133 -18.19 10.68 3.55
N LYS A 134 -19.22 11.46 3.89
CA LYS A 134 -19.19 12.36 5.06
C LYS A 134 -19.01 11.61 6.36
N GLU A 135 -19.72 10.50 6.58
CA GLU A 135 -19.52 9.65 7.77
C GLU A 135 -18.07 9.15 7.90
N ILE A 136 -17.41 8.82 6.79
CA ILE A 136 -16.00 8.40 6.76
C ILE A 136 -15.06 9.56 7.08
N ILE A 137 -15.29 10.74 6.49
CA ILE A 137 -14.51 11.95 6.77
C ILE A 137 -14.66 12.32 8.25
N ASP A 138 -15.89 12.42 8.75
CA ASP A 138 -16.19 12.73 10.14
C ASP A 138 -15.56 11.68 11.09
N PHE A 139 -15.53 10.40 10.70
CA PHE A 139 -14.86 9.35 11.46
C PHE A 139 -13.35 9.52 11.48
N LYS A 140 -12.72 9.90 10.36
CA LYS A 140 -11.28 10.14 10.24
C LYS A 140 -10.86 11.41 11.02
N GLU A 141 -11.68 12.45 11.00
CA GLU A 141 -11.41 13.73 11.67
C GLU A 141 -11.67 13.68 13.18
N ASN A 142 -12.82 13.13 13.61
CA ASN A 142 -13.22 13.15 15.02
C ASN A 142 -12.70 11.95 15.83
N SER A 143 -12.21 10.91 15.15
CA SER A 143 -11.46 9.85 15.79
C SER A 143 -10.08 9.82 15.15
N PRO A 144 -9.08 10.56 15.67
CA PRO A 144 -7.72 10.39 15.22
C PRO A 144 -7.34 8.91 15.35
N ILE A 145 -7.32 8.23 14.20
CA ILE A 145 -6.80 6.86 14.05
C ILE A 145 -5.28 6.89 14.23
N ARG A 146 -4.68 8.10 14.25
CA ARG A 146 -3.32 8.39 14.70
C ARG A 146 -3.16 7.94 16.15
N THR A 147 -2.63 6.74 16.34
CA THR A 147 -1.87 6.44 17.54
C THR A 147 -0.51 7.12 17.41
N PRO A 148 -0.12 8.03 18.31
CA PRO A 148 1.27 8.42 18.42
C PRO A 148 2.04 7.16 18.81
N TYR A 149 2.64 6.50 17.83
CA TYR A 149 3.82 5.69 18.12
C TYR A 149 4.80 6.68 18.71
N THR A 150 5.14 6.53 19.99
CA THR A 150 6.08 7.45 20.65
C THR A 150 7.35 7.44 19.82
N PHE A 151 7.63 8.58 19.17
CA PHE A 151 8.75 8.75 18.25
C PHE A 151 10.04 8.22 18.89
N GLU A 152 10.20 8.43 20.19
CA GLU A 152 11.31 7.93 21.01
C GLU A 152 11.35 6.40 21.15
N ALA A 153 10.22 5.71 21.34
CA ALA A 153 10.21 4.25 21.39
C ALA A 153 10.46 3.63 20.01
N ASN A 154 10.09 4.32 18.93
CA ASN A 154 10.45 3.91 17.58
C ASN A 154 11.96 4.10 17.33
N MET A 155 12.51 5.25 17.74
CA MET A 155 13.95 5.52 17.68
C MET A 155 14.76 4.52 18.51
N GLY A 156 14.30 4.18 19.71
CA GLY A 156 14.92 3.17 20.57
C GLY A 156 14.98 1.79 19.91
N ARG A 157 13.84 1.30 19.39
CA ARG A 157 13.80 0.00 18.68
C ARG A 157 14.65 0.00 17.42
N LYS A 158 14.59 1.06 16.61
CA LYS A 158 15.46 1.21 15.43
C LYS A 158 16.93 1.22 15.81
N LYS A 159 17.30 1.81 16.94
CA LYS A 159 18.66 1.76 17.47
C LYS A 159 19.05 0.32 17.84
N SER A 160 18.22 -0.40 18.58
CA SER A 160 18.48 -1.81 18.94
C SER A 160 18.62 -2.72 17.72
N VAL A 161 17.76 -2.56 16.71
CA VAL A 161 17.87 -3.30 15.46
C VAL A 161 19.14 -2.94 14.70
N ARG A 162 19.54 -1.67 14.65
CA ARG A 162 20.81 -1.27 14.03
C ARG A 162 22.02 -1.84 14.77
N GLU A 163 22.00 -1.87 16.10
CA GLU A 163 23.05 -2.49 16.91
C GLU A 163 23.14 -3.99 16.63
N ALA A 164 22.00 -4.68 16.54
CA ALA A 164 21.94 -6.08 16.14
C ALA A 164 22.45 -6.30 14.71
N MET A 165 22.06 -5.46 13.75
CA MET A 165 22.59 -5.49 12.38
C MET A 165 24.10 -5.29 12.34
N SER A 166 24.64 -4.38 13.16
CA SER A 166 26.09 -4.16 13.26
C SER A 166 26.84 -5.39 13.78
N LYS A 167 26.21 -6.22 14.61
CA LYS A 167 26.79 -7.48 15.10
C LYS A 167 26.72 -8.59 14.05
N ILE A 168 25.69 -8.59 13.20
CA ILE A 168 25.60 -9.48 12.03
C ILE A 168 26.71 -9.14 11.02
N GLY A 169 27.06 -7.86 10.90
CA GLY A 169 28.16 -7.39 10.06
C GLY A 169 27.84 -7.52 8.56
N ASP A 170 28.87 -7.78 7.76
CA ASP A 170 28.75 -8.01 6.31
C ASP A 170 28.62 -9.50 5.96
N ASN A 171 27.96 -10.28 6.82
CA ASN A 171 27.73 -11.70 6.58
C ASN A 171 26.89 -11.91 5.30
N ASP A 172 27.53 -12.34 4.22
CA ASP A 172 26.94 -12.62 2.90
C ASP A 172 26.62 -14.10 2.69
N ASN A 173 26.68 -14.92 3.74
CA ASN A 173 26.29 -16.32 3.67
C ASN A 173 24.78 -16.48 3.96
N SER A 174 24.02 -16.93 2.97
CA SER A 174 22.57 -17.13 3.10
C SER A 174 22.19 -18.15 4.16
N ASP A 175 22.96 -19.23 4.32
CA ASP A 175 22.64 -20.30 5.26
C ASP A 175 22.82 -19.83 6.71
N ASP A 176 23.90 -19.07 6.97
CA ASP A 176 24.14 -18.47 8.28
C ASP A 176 23.03 -17.48 8.64
N LEU A 177 22.56 -16.67 7.68
CA LEU A 177 21.43 -15.76 7.91
C LEU A 177 20.13 -16.51 8.20
N VAL A 178 19.86 -17.63 7.51
CA VAL A 178 18.69 -18.48 7.79
C VAL A 178 18.77 -19.10 9.18
N ASP A 179 19.95 -19.57 9.60
CA ASP A 179 20.16 -20.13 10.93
C ASP A 179 20.02 -19.07 12.02
N MET A 180 20.54 -17.86 11.80
CA MET A 180 20.33 -16.71 12.70
C MET A 180 18.86 -16.33 12.80
N TRP A 181 18.11 -16.36 11.69
CA TRP A 181 16.67 -16.11 11.68
C TRP A 181 15.91 -17.15 12.53
N ARG A 182 16.17 -18.44 12.30
CA ARG A 182 15.56 -19.53 13.07
C ARG A 182 15.93 -19.47 14.54
N HIS A 183 17.17 -19.12 14.85
CA HIS A 183 17.62 -18.89 16.22
C HIS A 183 16.83 -17.75 16.87
N ALA A 184 16.73 -16.59 16.21
CA ALA A 184 15.99 -15.44 16.71
C ALA A 184 14.53 -15.77 17.02
N LYS A 185 13.88 -16.55 16.14
CA LYS A 185 12.53 -17.08 16.39
C LYS A 185 12.46 -18.00 17.60
N ALA A 186 13.38 -18.96 17.70
CA ALA A 186 13.41 -19.92 18.80
C ALA A 186 13.58 -19.25 20.18
N VAL A 187 14.34 -18.16 20.24
CA VAL A 187 14.53 -17.38 21.48
C VAL A 187 13.52 -16.21 21.62
N ASN A 188 12.63 -16.02 20.64
CA ASN A 188 11.68 -14.93 20.55
C ASN A 188 12.33 -13.53 20.64
N ASP A 189 13.48 -13.36 20.00
CA ASP A 189 14.22 -12.09 19.89
C ASP A 189 13.77 -11.34 18.65
N LYS A 190 12.89 -10.36 18.87
CA LYS A 190 12.27 -9.54 17.81
C LYS A 190 13.30 -8.66 17.11
N GLU A 191 14.20 -8.08 17.87
CA GLU A 191 15.23 -7.17 17.38
C GLU A 191 16.23 -7.89 16.50
N LEU A 192 16.68 -9.09 16.91
CA LEU A 192 17.55 -9.93 16.11
C LEU A 192 16.84 -10.43 14.84
N ALA A 193 15.58 -10.88 14.95
CA ALA A 193 14.81 -11.30 13.78
C ALA A 193 14.66 -10.17 12.76
N ALA A 194 14.29 -8.96 13.20
CA ALA A 194 14.20 -7.80 12.33
C ALA A 194 15.57 -7.42 11.71
N ALA A 195 16.66 -7.54 12.48
CA ALA A 195 18.00 -7.27 11.98
C ALA A 195 18.44 -8.27 10.90
N VAL A 196 18.22 -9.56 11.11
CA VAL A 196 18.52 -10.61 10.13
C VAL A 196 17.68 -10.43 8.87
N PHE A 197 16.39 -10.12 9.03
CA PHE A 197 15.49 -9.83 7.91
C PHE A 197 16.01 -8.67 7.03
N LEU A 198 16.44 -7.56 7.64
CA LEU A 198 17.01 -6.43 6.91
C LEU A 198 18.41 -6.71 6.34
N ALA A 199 19.24 -7.50 7.03
CA ALA A 199 20.56 -7.90 6.56
C ALA A 199 20.47 -8.78 5.31
N ALA A 200 19.52 -9.72 5.27
CA ALA A 200 19.26 -10.54 4.09
C ALA A 200 18.85 -9.70 2.87
N ALA A 201 18.03 -8.66 3.05
CA ALA A 201 17.74 -7.73 1.95
C ALA A 201 18.98 -6.99 1.47
N LYS A 202 19.85 -6.54 2.39
CA LYS A 202 21.08 -5.81 2.04
C LYS A 202 22.02 -6.65 1.18
N ASN A 203 22.10 -7.96 1.46
CA ASN A 203 23.01 -8.87 0.78
C ASN A 203 22.38 -9.59 -0.43
N GLY A 204 21.11 -9.33 -0.72
CA GLY A 204 20.40 -9.97 -1.83
C GLY A 204 19.97 -11.42 -1.54
N HIS A 205 19.85 -11.80 -0.27
CA HIS A 205 19.37 -13.11 0.18
C HIS A 205 17.91 -13.09 0.65
N SER A 206 17.11 -12.18 0.08
CA SER A 206 15.69 -12.01 0.40
C SER A 206 14.87 -13.28 0.17
N ASN A 207 15.21 -14.05 -0.87
CA ASN A 207 14.46 -15.24 -1.27
C ASN A 207 14.63 -16.35 -0.23
N GLU A 208 15.85 -16.53 0.25
CA GLU A 208 16.28 -17.59 1.15
C GLU A 208 15.62 -17.42 2.52
N ILE A 209 15.58 -16.19 3.06
CA ILE A 209 14.85 -15.92 4.31
C ILE A 209 13.35 -16.17 4.16
N ILE A 210 12.74 -15.73 3.06
CA ILE A 210 11.30 -15.89 2.84
C ILE A 210 10.94 -17.38 2.65
N GLN A 211 11.73 -18.13 1.89
CA GLN A 211 11.50 -19.56 1.63
C GLN A 211 11.97 -20.48 2.77
N ALA A 212 12.73 -19.97 3.75
CA ALA A 212 13.17 -20.76 4.91
C ALA A 212 11.99 -21.22 5.80
N GLU A 213 10.85 -20.57 5.67
CA GLU A 213 9.64 -20.78 6.45
C GLU A 213 8.48 -21.29 5.57
N LYS A 214 7.53 -21.96 6.23
CA LYS A 214 6.29 -22.41 5.60
C LYS A 214 5.11 -21.59 6.12
N GLY A 215 4.13 -21.39 5.25
CA GLY A 215 2.88 -20.76 5.62
C GLY A 215 2.18 -21.50 6.76
N ILE A 216 1.71 -20.74 7.73
CA ILE A 216 1.06 -21.23 8.94
C ILE A 216 -0.46 -21.30 8.71
N SER A 217 -1.01 -20.37 7.92
CA SER A 217 -2.45 -20.21 7.74
C SER A 217 -2.89 -20.35 6.29
N ASP A 218 -4.15 -20.77 6.09
CA ASP A 218 -4.78 -20.81 4.77
C ASP A 218 -5.15 -19.41 4.26
N LYS A 219 -5.12 -18.39 5.13
CA LYS A 219 -5.60 -17.02 4.84
C LYS A 219 -4.88 -16.41 3.63
N HIS A 220 -3.62 -16.78 3.43
CA HIS A 220 -2.78 -16.30 2.35
C HIS A 220 -2.48 -17.37 1.29
N GLY A 221 -3.10 -18.57 1.40
CA GLY A 221 -2.92 -19.67 0.44
C GLY A 221 -1.62 -20.48 0.59
N PHE A 222 -0.84 -20.25 1.65
CA PHE A 222 0.50 -20.85 1.83
C PHE A 222 0.57 -21.94 2.90
N LYS A 223 -0.54 -22.36 3.53
CA LYS A 223 -0.48 -23.32 4.64
C LYS A 223 0.30 -24.59 4.28
N GLY A 224 1.36 -24.85 5.04
CA GLY A 224 2.25 -26.00 4.85
C GLY A 224 3.15 -25.92 3.61
N LYS A 225 3.04 -24.87 2.81
CA LYS A 225 3.88 -24.57 1.62
C LYS A 225 4.87 -23.47 1.95
N VAL A 226 6.00 -23.43 1.25
CA VAL A 226 6.91 -22.29 1.33
C VAL A 226 6.25 -21.05 0.73
N TYR A 227 6.66 -19.88 1.20
CA TYR A 227 6.19 -18.62 0.64
C TYR A 227 6.78 -18.39 -0.76
N ASP A 228 5.98 -17.81 -1.65
CA ASP A 228 6.46 -17.37 -2.94
C ASP A 228 7.49 -16.25 -2.79
N THR A 229 8.47 -16.16 -3.69
CA THR A 229 9.46 -15.07 -3.67
C THR A 229 8.96 -13.82 -4.39
N ASN A 230 7.72 -13.44 -4.10
CA ASN A 230 7.04 -12.27 -4.64
C ASN A 230 6.41 -11.44 -3.51
N GLN A 231 5.69 -10.39 -3.87
CA GLN A 231 5.01 -9.53 -2.90
C GLN A 231 4.01 -10.29 -2.02
N ASP A 232 3.22 -11.19 -2.60
CA ASP A 232 2.19 -11.91 -1.84
C ASP A 232 2.84 -12.83 -0.80
N GLY A 233 3.92 -13.52 -1.18
CA GLY A 233 4.72 -14.31 -0.24
C GLY A 233 5.42 -13.46 0.82
N LEU A 234 5.96 -12.29 0.47
CA LEU A 234 6.51 -11.34 1.45
C LEU A 234 5.43 -10.83 2.41
N ASN A 235 4.26 -10.46 1.90
CA ASN A 235 3.14 -9.99 2.71
C ASN A 235 2.68 -11.08 3.68
N ALA A 236 2.52 -12.31 3.18
CA ALA A 236 2.17 -13.47 3.97
C ALA A 236 3.23 -13.78 5.04
N PHE A 237 4.51 -13.79 4.66
CA PHE A 237 5.65 -13.98 5.56
C PHE A 237 5.62 -12.97 6.70
N VAL A 238 5.44 -11.67 6.40
CA VAL A 238 5.38 -10.63 7.44
C VAL A 238 4.18 -10.83 8.37
N ASN A 239 3.00 -11.14 7.82
CA ASN A 239 1.79 -11.32 8.61
C ASN A 239 1.83 -12.56 9.51
N GLU A 240 2.44 -13.64 9.04
CA GLU A 240 2.45 -14.91 9.76
C GLU A 240 3.67 -15.04 10.68
N GLN A 241 4.85 -14.63 10.22
CA GLN A 241 6.11 -14.81 10.95
C GLN A 241 6.40 -13.65 11.90
N LEU A 242 6.40 -12.41 11.40
CA LEU A 242 6.73 -11.23 12.23
C LEU A 242 5.57 -10.85 13.15
N ILE A 243 4.34 -10.83 12.63
CA ILE A 243 3.16 -10.46 13.42
C ILE A 243 2.60 -11.67 14.18
N GLY A 244 2.39 -12.80 13.50
CA GLY A 244 1.78 -13.99 14.08
C GLY A 244 2.65 -14.70 15.12
N GLU A 245 3.81 -15.23 14.71
CA GLU A 245 4.67 -16.01 15.60
C GLU A 245 5.51 -15.15 16.55
N LEU A 246 6.23 -14.15 16.01
CA LEU A 246 7.08 -13.28 16.82
C LEU A 246 6.27 -12.27 17.64
N GLY A 247 4.98 -12.05 17.32
CA GLY A 247 4.11 -11.15 18.08
C GLY A 247 4.55 -9.68 18.00
N MET A 248 5.15 -9.25 16.88
CA MET A 248 5.42 -7.83 16.63
C MET A 248 4.12 -7.07 16.40
N ALA A 249 4.12 -5.79 16.74
CA ALA A 249 2.99 -4.94 16.40
C ALA A 249 2.93 -4.71 14.88
N GLU A 250 1.72 -4.66 14.32
CA GLU A 250 1.51 -4.55 12.87
C GLU A 250 2.28 -3.38 12.21
N GLN A 251 2.23 -2.19 12.81
CA GLN A 251 2.93 -1.01 12.27
C GLN A 251 4.45 -1.11 12.38
N GLU A 252 4.96 -1.84 13.37
CA GLU A 252 6.37 -2.13 13.51
C GLU A 252 6.82 -3.10 12.42
N ALA A 253 6.08 -4.19 12.23
CA ALA A 253 6.36 -5.17 11.19
C ALA A 253 6.29 -4.53 9.79
N PHE A 254 5.31 -3.66 9.54
CA PHE A 254 5.21 -2.94 8.27
C PHE A 254 6.29 -1.87 8.08
N ASP A 255 6.81 -1.26 9.15
CA ASP A 255 7.97 -0.36 9.05
C ASP A 255 9.22 -1.14 8.64
N TYR A 256 9.46 -2.32 9.22
CA TYR A 256 10.56 -3.19 8.80
C TYR A 256 10.36 -3.73 7.38
N GLN A 257 9.13 -4.11 7.00
CA GLN A 257 8.82 -4.49 5.62
C GLN A 257 9.08 -3.35 4.63
N SER A 258 8.72 -2.11 4.98
CA SER A 258 8.99 -0.92 4.16
C SER A 258 10.49 -0.67 3.98
N GLN A 259 11.28 -0.84 5.05
CA GLN A 259 12.74 -0.76 5.00
C GLN A 259 13.32 -1.87 4.13
N PHE A 260 12.89 -3.12 4.33
CA PHE A 260 13.26 -4.28 3.53
C PHE A 260 12.99 -4.05 2.05
N SER A 261 11.78 -3.64 1.69
CA SER A 261 11.38 -3.30 0.32
C SER A 261 12.24 -2.20 -0.30
N SER A 262 12.60 -1.19 0.49
CA SER A 262 13.45 -0.09 0.02
C SER A 262 14.88 -0.55 -0.24
N ILE A 263 15.40 -1.45 0.59
CA ILE A 263 16.71 -2.08 0.39
C ILE A 263 16.68 -2.98 -0.86
N CYS A 264 15.67 -3.84 -1.00
CA CYS A 264 15.47 -4.70 -2.17
C CYS A 264 15.42 -3.90 -3.49
N LYS A 265 14.76 -2.73 -3.50
CA LYS A 265 14.75 -1.83 -4.66
C LYS A 265 16.15 -1.38 -5.07
N ASN A 266 17.04 -1.16 -4.10
CA ASN A 266 18.41 -0.70 -4.34
C ASN A 266 19.34 -1.82 -4.82
N VAL A 267 19.13 -3.06 -4.38
CA VAL A 267 19.95 -4.22 -4.78
C VAL A 267 19.42 -4.95 -6.02
N GLY A 268 18.31 -4.49 -6.59
CA GLY A 268 17.73 -5.05 -7.83
C GLY A 268 16.73 -6.20 -7.63
N HIS A 269 16.26 -6.43 -6.40
CA HIS A 269 15.21 -7.41 -6.07
C HIS A 269 13.81 -6.79 -6.21
N PHE A 270 13.42 -6.49 -7.45
CA PHE A 270 12.20 -5.72 -7.74
C PHE A 270 10.90 -6.41 -7.33
N MET A 271 10.88 -7.73 -7.22
CA MET A 271 9.71 -8.49 -6.76
C MET A 271 9.26 -8.13 -5.33
N PHE A 272 10.16 -7.62 -4.49
CA PHE A 272 9.89 -7.22 -3.11
C PHE A 272 9.85 -5.71 -2.94
N ALA A 273 10.15 -4.93 -3.99
CA ALA A 273 10.28 -3.49 -3.90
C ALA A 273 8.93 -2.81 -3.69
N GLU A 274 8.87 -1.78 -2.84
CA GLU A 274 7.68 -0.93 -2.65
C GLU A 274 6.42 -1.62 -2.14
N SER A 275 6.56 -2.72 -1.37
CA SER A 275 5.43 -3.54 -0.90
C SER A 275 4.53 -2.87 0.15
N VAL A 276 4.94 -1.73 0.71
CA VAL A 276 4.21 -0.98 1.73
C VAL A 276 3.90 0.44 1.25
N SER A 277 2.73 0.95 1.59
CA SER A 277 2.30 2.34 1.40
C SER A 277 2.02 3.02 2.73
N SER A 278 2.01 4.35 2.73
CA SER A 278 1.49 5.14 3.86
C SER A 278 0.11 5.68 3.49
N LYS A 279 -0.93 5.21 4.18
CA LYS A 279 -2.32 5.66 4.03
C LYS A 279 -2.75 6.30 5.34
N ASN A 280 -3.10 7.58 5.32
CA ASN A 280 -3.51 8.36 6.50
C ASN A 280 -2.47 8.37 7.65
N GLY A 281 -1.18 8.29 7.32
CA GLY A 281 -0.08 8.28 8.29
C GLY A 281 0.18 6.92 8.94
N MET A 282 -0.46 5.86 8.44
CA MET A 282 -0.24 4.48 8.85
C MET A 282 0.32 3.68 7.69
N LEU A 283 1.19 2.73 8.00
CA LEU A 283 1.72 1.81 7.01
C LEU A 283 0.68 0.73 6.71
N SER A 284 0.55 0.38 5.43
CA SER A 284 -0.29 -0.71 4.96
C SER A 284 0.38 -1.42 3.79
N GLN A 285 0.31 -2.74 3.76
CA GLN A 285 0.74 -3.53 2.61
C GLN A 285 -0.06 -3.13 1.37
N LYS A 286 0.62 -2.95 0.25
CA LYS A 286 -0.02 -2.71 -1.05
C LYS A 286 -0.58 -4.02 -1.59
N THR A 287 -1.57 -3.92 -2.47
CA THR A 287 -1.91 -5.02 -3.40
C THR A 287 -0.87 -5.10 -4.53
N ALA A 288 -0.87 -6.20 -5.29
CA ALA A 288 -0.03 -6.35 -6.48
C ALA A 288 -0.27 -5.25 -7.52
N GLU A 289 -1.53 -4.85 -7.71
CA GLU A 289 -1.92 -3.80 -8.65
C GLU A 289 -1.43 -2.43 -8.19
N GLU A 290 -1.60 -2.11 -6.90
CA GLU A 290 -1.10 -0.87 -6.31
C GLU A 290 0.43 -0.79 -6.38
N GLN A 291 1.12 -1.90 -6.14
CA GLN A 291 2.58 -1.97 -6.20
C GLN A 291 3.07 -1.80 -7.64
N GLU A 292 2.44 -2.45 -8.63
CA GLU A 292 2.76 -2.30 -10.05
C GLU A 292 2.55 -0.86 -10.54
N ALA A 293 1.41 -0.25 -10.22
CA ALA A 293 1.11 1.13 -10.59
C ALA A 293 2.13 2.11 -9.98
N HIS A 294 2.49 1.89 -8.71
CA HIS A 294 3.48 2.72 -8.03
C HIS A 294 4.89 2.53 -8.59
N ALA A 295 5.30 1.29 -8.86
CA ALA A 295 6.60 1.00 -9.46
C ALA A 295 6.76 1.65 -10.83
N ARG A 296 5.71 1.65 -11.66
CA ARG A 296 5.68 2.38 -12.95
C ARG A 296 5.84 3.89 -12.74
N SER A 297 5.10 4.46 -11.79
CA SER A 297 5.19 5.89 -11.47
C SER A 297 6.59 6.29 -10.98
N GLU A 298 7.22 5.46 -10.17
CA GLU A 298 8.57 5.69 -9.63
C GLU A 298 9.66 5.52 -10.69
N ALA A 299 9.54 4.53 -11.58
CA ALA A 299 10.47 4.35 -12.68
C ALA A 299 10.56 5.60 -13.56
N ARG A 300 9.43 6.27 -13.82
CA ARG A 300 9.36 7.53 -14.61
C ARG A 300 10.03 8.74 -13.97
N LYS A 301 10.33 8.69 -12.67
CA LYS A 301 10.93 9.82 -11.94
C LYS A 301 12.46 9.74 -11.91
N ILE A 302 13.02 8.58 -12.28
CA ILE A 302 14.45 8.36 -12.23
C ILE A 302 15.04 8.73 -13.59
N ASP A 303 16.17 9.43 -13.56
CA ASP A 303 16.98 9.70 -14.75
C ASP A 303 17.31 8.39 -15.49
N VAL A 304 17.09 8.37 -16.80
CA VAL A 304 17.22 7.19 -17.66
C VAL A 304 18.65 6.63 -17.67
N GLU A 305 19.66 7.51 -17.67
CA GLU A 305 21.07 7.12 -17.68
C GLU A 305 21.45 6.49 -16.33
N LYS A 306 21.02 7.14 -15.23
CA LYS A 306 21.20 6.61 -13.87
C LYS A 306 20.50 5.27 -13.69
N TYR A 307 19.26 5.16 -14.18
CA TYR A 307 18.48 3.93 -14.09
C TYR A 307 19.18 2.78 -14.84
N THR A 308 19.64 3.03 -16.06
CA THR A 308 20.29 2.01 -16.90
C THR A 308 21.62 1.56 -16.31
N ARG A 309 22.41 2.48 -15.73
CA ARG A 309 23.66 2.15 -15.05
C ARG A 309 23.45 1.35 -13.77
N ASP A 310 22.49 1.78 -12.94
CA ASP A 310 22.30 1.23 -11.59
C ASP A 310 21.45 -0.06 -11.61
N ARG A 311 20.66 -0.32 -12.67
CA ARG A 311 19.66 -1.41 -12.73
C ARG A 311 19.84 -2.39 -13.89
N ASN A 312 21.05 -2.50 -14.44
CA ASN A 312 21.36 -3.40 -15.55
C ASN A 312 21.42 -4.91 -15.17
N ARG A 313 20.99 -5.27 -13.95
CA ARG A 313 20.95 -6.67 -13.48
C ARG A 313 19.54 -7.23 -13.64
N PHE A 314 19.43 -8.35 -14.37
CA PHE A 314 18.22 -9.05 -14.79
C PHE A 314 17.40 -9.71 -13.66
N GLY A 315 17.08 -8.98 -12.58
CA GLY A 315 16.25 -9.45 -11.46
C GLY A 315 14.75 -9.24 -11.67
N TYR A 316 14.18 -9.79 -12.76
CA TYR A 316 12.80 -9.49 -13.19
C TYR A 316 11.80 -10.63 -13.01
N GLY A 317 12.15 -11.67 -12.27
CA GLY A 317 11.26 -12.79 -12.00
C GLY A 317 11.40 -13.32 -10.59
N TYR A 318 10.55 -14.27 -10.26
CA TYR A 318 10.43 -14.90 -8.96
C TYR A 318 10.26 -16.40 -9.12
N GLU A 319 10.62 -17.14 -8.08
CA GLU A 319 10.43 -18.58 -8.00
C GLU A 319 9.11 -18.90 -7.32
N VAL A 320 8.36 -19.83 -7.91
CA VAL A 320 7.17 -20.45 -7.32
C VAL A 320 7.45 -21.92 -7.08
N ASP A 321 7.20 -22.38 -5.86
CA ASP A 321 7.22 -23.81 -5.53
C ASP A 321 5.86 -24.43 -5.87
N ASP A 322 5.85 -25.52 -6.63
CA ASP A 322 4.62 -26.23 -6.98
C ASP A 322 4.06 -27.11 -5.84
N GLY A 323 4.73 -27.15 -4.69
CA GLY A 323 4.38 -27.96 -3.52
C GLY A 323 4.86 -29.40 -3.63
N ALA A 324 5.43 -29.81 -4.76
CA ALA A 324 6.13 -31.09 -4.94
C ALA A 324 7.66 -30.94 -4.85
N GLY A 325 8.15 -29.74 -4.50
CA GLY A 325 9.57 -29.42 -4.40
C GLY A 325 10.20 -28.98 -5.72
N ASN A 326 9.43 -28.84 -6.81
CA ASN A 326 9.94 -28.26 -8.04
C ASN A 326 9.75 -26.75 -8.02
N ARG A 327 10.83 -26.02 -8.29
CA ARG A 327 10.81 -24.56 -8.39
C ARG A 327 10.68 -24.14 -9.84
N LYS A 328 9.69 -23.29 -10.14
CA LYS A 328 9.49 -22.70 -11.47
C LYS A 328 9.75 -21.21 -11.41
N PHE A 329 10.60 -20.72 -12.30
CA PHE A 329 10.81 -19.29 -12.48
C PHE A 329 9.63 -18.69 -13.25
N LYS A 330 9.12 -17.56 -12.77
CA LYS A 330 8.07 -16.75 -13.41
C LYS A 330 8.53 -15.32 -13.51
N PHE A 331 8.15 -14.62 -14.58
CA PHE A 331 8.39 -13.19 -14.67
C PHE A 331 7.50 -12.43 -13.68
N SER A 332 8.10 -11.47 -12.97
CA SER A 332 7.40 -10.54 -12.09
C SER A 332 6.69 -9.49 -12.93
N ARG A 333 5.41 -9.24 -12.67
CA ARG A 333 4.65 -8.17 -13.36
C ARG A 333 5.29 -6.80 -13.12
N ILE A 334 5.83 -6.58 -11.92
CA ILE A 334 6.54 -5.35 -11.55
C ILE A 334 7.90 -5.27 -12.25
N GLY A 335 8.64 -6.38 -12.27
CA GLY A 335 9.90 -6.45 -13.01
C GLY A 335 9.69 -6.15 -14.50
N LEU A 336 8.68 -6.77 -15.10
CA LEU A 336 8.30 -6.53 -16.49
C LEU A 336 7.85 -5.08 -16.73
N ALA A 337 6.98 -4.55 -15.87
CA ALA A 337 6.51 -3.17 -15.97
C ALA A 337 7.66 -2.15 -15.90
N ALA A 338 8.63 -2.38 -15.00
CA ALA A 338 9.81 -1.55 -14.86
C ALA A 338 10.71 -1.61 -16.11
N VAL A 339 10.84 -2.79 -16.74
CA VAL A 339 11.60 -2.96 -18.00
C VAL A 339 10.90 -2.29 -19.16
N THR A 340 9.60 -2.53 -19.35
CA THR A 340 8.84 -1.96 -20.47
C THR A 340 8.86 -0.44 -20.41
N GLU A 341 8.64 0.14 -19.22
CA GLU A 341 8.69 1.59 -19.05
C GLU A 341 10.10 2.14 -19.32
N ASN A 342 11.15 1.46 -18.84
CA ASN A 342 12.52 1.86 -19.13
C ASN A 342 12.84 1.83 -20.63
N ALA A 343 12.46 0.77 -21.33
CA ALA A 343 12.63 0.67 -22.78
C ALA A 343 11.96 1.83 -23.50
N SER A 344 10.72 2.17 -23.14
CA SER A 344 10.02 3.33 -23.69
C SER A 344 10.71 4.66 -23.37
N MET A 345 11.27 4.83 -22.17
CA MET A 345 12.00 6.05 -21.82
C MET A 345 13.34 6.19 -22.55
N ILE A 346 14.10 5.09 -22.70
CA ILE A 346 15.34 5.05 -23.50
C ILE A 346 15.04 5.41 -24.96
N GLU A 347 13.99 4.84 -25.55
CA GLU A 347 13.57 5.18 -26.92
C GLU A 347 13.20 6.66 -27.07
N LEU A 348 12.52 7.25 -26.09
CA LEU A 348 12.21 8.68 -26.07
C LEU A 348 13.47 9.54 -26.01
N GLU A 349 14.46 9.16 -25.21
CA GLU A 349 15.71 9.93 -25.07
C GLU A 349 16.57 9.84 -26.33
N ILE A 350 16.72 8.65 -26.91
CA ILE A 350 17.33 8.45 -28.24
C ILE A 350 16.61 9.30 -29.30
N GLY A 351 15.28 9.39 -29.22
CA GLY A 351 14.46 10.23 -30.09
C GLY A 351 14.75 11.73 -29.94
N LYS A 352 15.00 12.21 -28.72
CA LYS A 352 15.40 13.61 -28.45
C LYS A 352 16.80 13.91 -28.97
N GLU A 353 17.78 13.07 -28.65
CA GLU A 353 19.16 13.22 -29.13
C GLU A 353 19.21 13.24 -30.67
N ARG A 354 18.48 12.33 -31.33
CA ARG A 354 18.36 12.34 -32.79
C ARG A 354 17.84 13.68 -33.29
N LYS A 355 16.76 14.22 -32.70
CA LYS A 355 16.19 15.53 -33.08
C LYS A 355 17.19 16.66 -32.88
N GLU A 356 17.95 16.67 -31.79
CA GLU A 356 18.99 17.67 -31.52
C GLU A 356 20.16 17.59 -32.51
N ILE A 357 20.59 16.37 -32.88
CA ILE A 357 21.59 16.14 -33.92
C ILE A 357 21.07 16.62 -35.29
N TYR A 358 19.80 16.39 -35.59
CA TYR A 358 19.20 16.86 -36.84
C TYR A 358 19.01 18.39 -36.87
N SER A 359 18.68 19.04 -35.76
CA SER A 359 18.56 20.51 -35.68
C SER A 359 19.92 21.20 -35.73
N SER A 360 20.93 20.69 -35.02
CA SER A 360 22.30 21.22 -35.06
C SER A 360 22.94 21.05 -36.44
N ASN A 361 22.73 19.91 -37.11
CA ASN A 361 23.15 19.74 -38.51
C ASN A 361 22.39 20.65 -39.49
N ARG A 362 21.16 21.06 -39.17
CA ARG A 362 20.40 22.01 -39.99
C ARG A 362 20.94 23.44 -39.85
N GLU A 363 21.38 23.83 -38.65
CA GLU A 363 22.05 25.12 -38.40
C GLU A 363 23.43 25.19 -39.07
N ILE A 364 24.21 24.10 -39.04
CA ILE A 364 25.49 23.99 -39.76
C ILE A 364 25.28 24.12 -41.28
N ASN A 365 24.25 23.46 -41.83
CA ASN A 365 23.92 23.57 -43.27
C ASN A 365 23.38 24.95 -43.68
N LEU A 366 22.80 25.71 -42.75
CA LEU A 366 22.40 27.11 -42.97
C LEU A 366 23.61 28.06 -42.95
N PHE A 367 24.65 27.75 -42.15
CA PHE A 367 25.90 28.50 -42.13
C PHE A 367 26.78 28.24 -43.36
N CYS A 368 26.76 27.02 -43.92
CA CYS A 368 27.51 26.67 -45.14
C CYS A 368 26.83 27.12 -46.46
N LYS A 369 25.67 27.79 -46.39
CA LYS A 369 24.93 28.33 -47.56
C LYS A 369 24.96 29.87 -47.67
N ARG A 370 25.81 30.56 -46.91
CA ARG A 370 26.25 31.93 -47.18
C ARG A 370 27.66 31.89 -47.75
#